data_AF-A0A920RN03-F1
#
_entry.id   AF-A0A920RN03-F1
#
_cell.length_a   1.000
_cell.length_b   1.000
_cell.length_c   1.000
_cell.angle_alpha   90.00
_cell.angle_beta   90.00
_cell.angle_gamma   90.00
#
_symmetry.space_group_name_H-M   'P 1'
#
loop_
_entity.id
_entity.type
_entity.pdbx_description
1 polymer ?
#
loop_
_entity_poly.entity_id
_entity_poly.type
_entity_poly.pdbx_seq_one_letter_code
_entity_poly.pdbx_strand_id
1 'polypeptide(L)'
;METYRRAPFVIRQTARHPIVGPKRGKPSTSAIRFGTVRSGQRVRLGYVVGLLNSRLIRFLYTTSVRESAQASFPQVKVGSLRDLPIIWPDLDDSGQRAAYRSIVEDVARLLELRGSGPTVETLESRIDECVMSIYGLNGSARDDVFACT
;
A
#
# COMPACT_ATOMS: atom_id res chain seq x y z
N MET A 1 5.79 19.11 -16.13
CA MET A 1 4.33 18.93 -15.94
C MET A 1 3.77 17.65 -16.58
N GLU A 2 4.42 17.05 -17.57
CA GLU A 2 3.86 15.89 -18.30
C GLU A 2 3.82 14.58 -17.48
N THR A 3 4.85 14.33 -16.66
CA THR A 3 4.95 13.17 -15.76
C THR A 3 3.78 13.09 -14.76
N TYR A 4 3.28 14.24 -14.31
CA TYR A 4 2.15 14.36 -13.38
C TYR A 4 0.82 13.89 -14.00
N ARG A 5 0.61 14.15 -15.29
CA ARG A 5 -0.62 13.73 -15.98
C ARG A 5 -0.72 12.22 -16.06
N ARG A 6 0.41 11.53 -16.19
CA ARG A 6 0.51 10.08 -16.46
C ARG A 6 0.59 9.18 -15.22
N ALA A 7 0.61 9.74 -14.01
CA ALA A 7 0.76 8.94 -12.80
C ALA A 7 -0.51 8.11 -12.49
N PRO A 8 -0.39 6.77 -12.33
CA PRO A 8 -1.54 5.89 -12.12
C PRO A 8 -2.17 5.95 -10.72
N PHE A 9 -1.45 6.46 -9.72
CA PHE A 9 -1.93 6.55 -8.34
C PHE A 9 -1.48 7.84 -7.64
N VAL A 10 -2.13 8.08 -6.50
CA VAL A 10 -1.94 9.21 -5.60
C VAL A 10 -1.54 8.70 -4.21
N ILE A 11 -0.62 9.40 -3.57
CA ILE A 11 -0.17 9.16 -2.20
C ILE A 11 -0.55 10.38 -1.37
N ARG A 12 -1.18 10.18 -0.21
CA ARG A 12 -1.46 11.26 0.74
C ARG A 12 -0.15 11.74 1.38
N GLN A 13 0.18 13.01 1.17
CA GLN A 13 1.41 13.63 1.66
C GLN A 13 1.35 13.94 3.15
N THR A 14 0.24 14.50 3.67
CA THR A 14 0.12 14.83 5.09
C THR A 14 -0.57 13.68 5.82
N ALA A 15 0.22 12.69 6.21
CA ALA A 15 -0.19 11.47 6.92
C ALA A 15 1.01 10.89 7.68
N ARG A 16 0.74 10.11 8.73
CA ARG A 16 1.78 9.42 9.54
C ARG A 16 2.36 8.20 8.83
N HIS A 17 1.61 7.61 7.91
CA HIS A 17 1.97 6.42 7.18
C HIS A 17 1.45 6.52 5.74
N PRO A 18 1.90 5.65 4.84
CA PRO A 18 1.47 5.68 3.45
C PRO A 18 -0.04 5.41 3.37
N ILE A 19 -0.72 6.20 2.54
CA ILE A 19 -2.13 6.00 2.15
C ILE A 19 -2.18 6.23 0.65
N VAL A 20 -2.56 5.19 -0.10
CA VAL A 20 -2.41 5.15 -1.56
C VAL A 20 -3.72 4.78 -2.22
N GLY A 21 -4.07 5.47 -3.30
CA GLY A 21 -5.28 5.17 -4.08
C GLY A 21 -5.10 5.49 -5.57
N PRO A 22 -5.98 4.97 -6.44
CA PRO A 22 -5.93 5.30 -7.86
C PRO A 22 -6.20 6.78 -8.09
N LYS A 23 -5.55 7.35 -9.10
CA LYS A 23 -5.84 8.73 -9.52
C LYS A 23 -7.21 8.77 -10.23
N ARG A 24 -8.27 9.22 -9.55
CA ARG A 24 -9.59 9.50 -10.14
C ARG A 24 -9.78 11.02 -10.28
N GLY A 25 -9.97 11.52 -11.51
CA GLY A 25 -10.27 12.93 -11.80
C GLY A 25 -9.10 13.93 -11.63
N LYS A 26 -9.43 15.23 -11.56
CA LYS A 26 -8.47 16.30 -11.22
C LYS A 26 -8.25 16.27 -9.70
N PRO A 27 -7.01 16.08 -9.22
CA PRO A 27 -6.73 16.09 -7.80
C PRO A 27 -6.99 17.49 -7.25
N SER A 28 -7.90 17.58 -6.30
CA SER A 28 -8.07 18.74 -5.44
C SER A 28 -6.95 18.69 -4.39
N THR A 29 -6.18 19.78 -4.25
CA THR A 29 -5.21 20.09 -3.18
C THR A 29 -3.78 19.52 -3.25
N SER A 30 -2.88 20.33 -2.68
CA SER A 30 -1.42 20.24 -2.53
C SER A 30 -0.91 19.10 -1.63
N ALA A 31 -1.80 18.24 -1.13
CA ALA A 31 -1.48 17.16 -0.20
C ALA A 31 -1.29 15.80 -0.89
N ILE A 32 -1.09 15.77 -2.21
CA ILE A 32 -1.02 14.54 -2.99
C ILE A 32 0.28 14.48 -3.78
N ARG A 33 1.07 13.40 -3.57
CA ARG A 33 2.22 13.06 -4.44
C ARG A 33 1.87 11.94 -5.40
N PHE A 34 2.50 11.99 -6.57
CA PHE A 34 2.23 11.09 -7.69
C PHE A 34 3.38 10.10 -7.83
N GLY A 35 3.06 8.81 -7.84
CA GLY A 35 4.03 7.76 -8.13
C GLY A 35 3.90 7.30 -9.58
N THR A 36 5.04 6.93 -10.19
CA THR A 36 5.08 6.29 -11.51
C THR A 36 5.64 4.89 -11.35
N VAL A 37 4.88 3.88 -11.77
CA VAL A 37 5.38 2.51 -11.97
C VAL A 37 5.73 2.38 -13.45
N ARG A 38 6.92 1.86 -13.79
CA ARG A 38 7.31 1.65 -15.19
C ARG A 38 6.32 0.69 -15.87
N SER A 39 5.92 1.06 -17.07
CA SER A 39 4.82 0.50 -17.88
C SER A 39 4.85 -1.03 -17.99
N GLY A 40 3.73 -1.67 -17.63
CA GLY A 40 3.46 -3.10 -17.80
C GLY A 40 2.38 -3.61 -16.83
N GLN A 41 1.11 -3.42 -17.19
CA GLN A 41 -0.13 -3.94 -16.58
C GLN A 41 -0.71 -3.25 -15.32
N ARG A 42 -2.02 -2.93 -15.39
CA ARG A 42 -2.87 -2.50 -14.25
C ARG A 42 -2.80 -3.45 -13.06
N VAL A 43 -2.48 -4.73 -13.31
CA VAL A 43 -2.31 -5.77 -12.29
C VAL A 43 -1.18 -5.42 -11.31
N ARG A 44 -0.06 -4.86 -11.80
CA ARG A 44 1.04 -4.38 -10.93
C ARG A 44 0.63 -3.18 -10.08
N LEU A 45 -0.30 -2.35 -10.55
CA LEU A 45 -0.82 -1.22 -9.79
C LEU A 45 -1.69 -1.68 -8.61
N GLY A 46 -2.59 -2.64 -8.84
CA GLY A 46 -3.43 -3.20 -7.78
C GLY A 46 -2.57 -3.76 -6.64
N TYR A 47 -1.51 -4.49 -6.99
CA TYR A 47 -0.56 -4.99 -6.00
C TYR A 47 0.14 -3.89 -5.22
N VAL A 48 0.70 -2.87 -5.89
CA VAL A 48 1.37 -1.75 -5.21
C VAL A 48 0.42 -1.00 -4.27
N VAL A 49 -0.83 -0.80 -4.68
CA VAL A 49 -1.86 -0.18 -3.84
C VAL A 49 -2.15 -1.05 -2.61
N GLY A 50 -2.34 -2.36 -2.78
CA GLY A 50 -2.57 -3.28 -1.67
C GLY A 50 -1.38 -3.33 -0.70
N LEU A 51 -0.17 -3.47 -1.25
CA LEU A 51 1.06 -3.50 -0.47
C LEU A 51 1.25 -2.21 0.35
N LEU A 52 1.18 -1.03 -0.27
CA LEU A 52 1.45 0.24 0.42
C LEU A 52 0.38 0.63 1.45
N ASN A 53 -0.84 0.07 1.36
CA ASN A 53 -1.87 0.25 2.38
C ASN A 53 -1.89 -0.86 3.44
N SER A 54 -1.05 -1.89 3.31
CA SER A 54 -0.99 -3.00 4.28
C SER A 54 -0.47 -2.57 5.65
N ARG A 55 -0.85 -3.31 6.69
CA ARG A 55 -0.36 -3.13 8.06
C ARG A 55 1.15 -3.35 8.16
N LEU A 56 1.70 -4.29 7.40
CA LEU A 56 3.14 -4.54 7.38
C LEU A 56 3.91 -3.29 6.92
N ILE A 57 3.50 -2.69 5.80
CA ILE A 57 4.15 -1.47 5.31
C ILE A 57 3.92 -0.30 6.24
N ARG A 58 2.72 -0.18 6.85
CA ARG A 58 2.48 0.82 7.90
C ARG A 58 3.48 0.66 9.04
N PHE A 59 3.63 -0.54 9.59
CA PHE A 59 4.55 -0.86 10.68
C PHE A 59 6.00 -0.54 10.31
N LEU A 60 6.47 -1.02 9.16
CA LEU A 60 7.83 -0.76 8.69
C LEU A 60 8.08 0.74 8.50
N TYR A 61 7.10 1.47 7.97
CA TYR A 61 7.22 2.91 7.78
C TYR A 61 7.27 3.66 9.10
N THR A 62 6.37 3.37 10.04
CA THR A 62 6.30 4.10 11.31
C THR A 62 7.48 3.81 12.22
N THR A 63 8.06 2.61 12.13
CA THR A 63 9.26 2.23 12.91
C THR A 63 10.56 2.76 12.32
N SER A 64 10.66 2.89 10.99
CA SER A 64 11.89 3.34 10.31
C SER A 64 11.95 4.85 10.04
N VAL A 65 10.80 5.52 9.89
CA VAL A 65 10.75 6.93 9.49
C VAL A 65 10.43 7.81 10.68
N ARG A 66 11.44 8.55 11.18
CA ARG A 66 11.30 9.46 12.34
C ARG A 66 10.19 10.49 12.15
N GLU A 67 9.99 11.00 10.94
CA GLU A 67 8.95 11.98 10.63
C GLU A 67 7.53 11.43 10.81
N SER A 68 7.34 10.12 10.82
CA SER A 68 6.04 9.50 11.11
C SER A 68 5.56 9.79 12.55
N ALA A 69 6.49 9.99 13.48
CA ALA A 69 6.24 10.27 14.89
C ALA A 69 6.02 11.77 15.19
N GLN A 70 6.13 12.65 14.19
CA GLN A 70 5.91 14.09 14.39
C GLN A 70 4.46 14.36 14.81
N ALA A 71 4.30 15.07 15.93
CA ALA A 71 2.99 15.44 16.47
C ALA A 71 2.24 16.41 15.54
N SER A 72 2.97 17.30 14.86
CA SER A 72 2.41 18.31 13.97
C SER A 72 2.83 18.05 12.52
N PHE A 73 1.84 17.96 11.62
CA PHE A 73 2.01 17.83 10.18
C PHE A 73 3.00 16.73 9.71
N PRO A 74 2.82 15.46 10.15
CA PRO A 74 3.64 14.36 9.65
C PRO A 74 3.50 14.25 8.14
N GLN A 75 4.62 13.98 7.46
CA GLN A 75 4.66 13.91 6.00
C GLN A 75 5.18 12.58 5.47
N VAL A 76 4.45 12.02 4.51
CA VAL A 76 4.89 10.89 3.69
C VAL A 76 5.79 11.40 2.58
N LYS A 77 7.08 11.05 2.64
CA LYS A 77 8.08 11.39 1.63
C LYS A 77 8.30 10.20 0.70
N VAL A 78 8.33 10.47 -0.62
CA VAL A 78 8.58 9.42 -1.63
C VAL A 78 9.97 8.78 -1.45
N GLY A 79 10.96 9.54 -0.96
CA GLY A 79 12.28 9.00 -0.61
C GLY A 79 12.16 7.87 0.41
N SER A 80 11.51 8.14 1.55
CA SER A 80 11.29 7.16 2.61
C SER A 80 10.51 5.92 2.14
N LEU A 81 9.60 6.05 1.18
CA LEU A 81 8.91 4.89 0.58
C LEU A 81 9.82 4.01 -0.28
N ARG A 82 10.85 4.60 -0.92
CA ARG A 82 11.82 3.86 -1.74
C ARG A 82 12.80 3.07 -0.89
N ASP A 83 13.03 3.52 0.34
CA ASP A 83 13.95 2.88 1.29
C ASP A 83 13.27 1.70 2.04
N LEU A 84 11.96 1.54 1.90
CA LEU A 84 11.24 0.39 2.44
C LEU A 84 11.65 -0.89 1.71
N PRO A 85 11.72 -2.04 2.41
CA PRO A 85 12.02 -3.32 1.80
C PRO A 85 10.81 -3.83 1.02
N ILE A 86 10.60 -3.32 -0.19
CA ILE A 86 9.50 -3.74 -1.08
C ILE A 86 9.88 -5.04 -1.78
N ILE A 87 9.18 -6.12 -1.45
CA ILE A 87 9.34 -7.42 -2.10
C ILE A 87 8.36 -7.53 -3.28
N TRP A 88 8.84 -8.02 -4.41
CA TRP A 88 7.98 -8.41 -5.53
C TRP A 88 7.74 -9.92 -5.45
N PRO A 89 6.49 -10.38 -5.59
CA PRO A 89 6.19 -11.80 -5.47
C PRO A 89 6.83 -12.58 -6.61
N ASP A 90 7.37 -13.74 -6.27
CA ASP A 90 7.78 -14.75 -7.25
C ASP A 90 6.51 -15.37 -7.87
N LEU A 91 6.32 -15.20 -9.17
CA LEU A 91 5.14 -15.70 -9.87
C LEU A 91 5.28 -17.16 -10.31
N ASP A 92 6.48 -17.74 -10.22
CA ASP A 92 6.70 -19.17 -10.42
C ASP A 92 6.34 -19.96 -9.14
N ASP A 93 6.42 -19.31 -7.97
CA ASP A 93 5.87 -19.86 -6.72
C ASP A 93 4.34 -19.79 -6.72
N SER A 94 3.70 -20.96 -6.58
CA SER A 94 2.24 -21.07 -6.64
C SER A 94 1.51 -20.32 -5.52
N GLY A 95 2.12 -20.24 -4.33
CA GLY A 95 1.57 -19.57 -3.14
C GLY A 95 1.64 -18.06 -3.27
N GLN A 96 2.80 -17.52 -3.63
CA GLN A 96 3.00 -16.09 -3.87
C GLN A 96 2.20 -15.61 -5.07
N ARG A 97 2.09 -16.42 -6.14
CA ARG A 97 1.20 -16.11 -7.28
C ARG A 97 -0.27 -16.04 -6.85
N ALA A 98 -0.72 -16.95 -6.00
CA ALA A 98 -2.09 -16.93 -5.47
C ALA A 98 -2.33 -15.70 -4.58
N ALA A 99 -1.40 -15.39 -3.66
CA ALA A 99 -1.45 -14.22 -2.81
C ALA A 99 -1.47 -12.91 -3.63
N TYR A 100 -0.61 -12.80 -4.63
CA TYR A 100 -0.58 -11.66 -5.56
C TYR A 100 -1.94 -11.44 -6.23
N ARG A 101 -2.53 -12.52 -6.78
CA ARG A 101 -3.84 -12.45 -7.43
C ARG A 101 -4.94 -12.01 -6.45
N SER A 102 -4.98 -12.59 -5.25
CA SER A 102 -5.94 -12.22 -4.21
C SER A 102 -5.85 -10.74 -3.85
N ILE A 103 -4.62 -10.21 -3.65
CA ILE A 103 -4.41 -8.78 -3.37
C ILE A 103 -5.01 -7.90 -4.48
N VAL A 104 -4.72 -8.22 -5.75
CA VAL A 104 -5.20 -7.44 -6.88
C VAL A 104 -6.72 -7.47 -6.98
N GLU A 105 -7.34 -8.64 -6.80
CA GLU A 105 -8.79 -8.81 -6.81
C GLU A 105 -9.47 -8.06 -5.66
N ASP A 106 -8.89 -8.09 -4.47
CA ASP A 106 -9.43 -7.42 -3.29
C ASP A 106 -9.32 -5.91 -3.38
N VAL A 107 -8.19 -5.40 -3.86
CA VAL A 107 -8.05 -3.98 -4.16
C VAL A 107 -9.07 -3.56 -5.20
N ALA A 108 -9.29 -4.35 -6.26
CA ALA A 108 -10.32 -4.02 -7.24
C ALA A 108 -11.73 -3.94 -6.61
N ARG A 109 -12.09 -4.89 -5.73
CA ARG A 109 -13.37 -4.87 -5.00
C ARG A 109 -13.48 -3.66 -4.06
N LEU A 110 -12.43 -3.37 -3.29
CA LEU A 110 -12.38 -2.21 -2.40
C LEU A 110 -12.60 -0.88 -3.14
N LEU A 111 -12.12 -0.78 -4.38
CA LEU A 111 -12.28 0.42 -5.20
C LEU A 111 -13.70 0.62 -5.77
N GLU A 112 -14.50 -0.45 -5.82
CA GLU A 112 -15.92 -0.43 -6.19
C GLU A 112 -16.82 -0.17 -4.97
N LEU A 113 -16.41 -0.62 -3.79
CA LEU A 113 -17.09 -0.33 -2.53
C LEU A 113 -17.02 1.18 -2.21
N ARG A 114 -18.11 1.71 -1.63
CA ARG A 114 -18.22 3.10 -1.17
C ARG A 114 -18.32 3.08 0.36
N GLY A 115 -17.33 3.61 1.05
CA GLY A 115 -17.35 3.76 2.51
C GLY A 115 -16.62 2.64 3.27
N SER A 116 -16.89 2.54 4.56
CA SER A 116 -16.34 1.56 5.49
C SER A 116 -17.39 0.53 5.91
N GLY A 117 -16.98 -0.66 6.33
CA GLY A 117 -17.87 -1.68 6.87
C GLY A 117 -17.21 -3.06 6.95
N PRO A 118 -17.93 -4.08 7.46
CA PRO A 118 -17.36 -5.41 7.72
C PRO A 118 -16.74 -6.07 6.48
N THR A 119 -17.34 -5.85 5.30
CA THR A 119 -16.79 -6.34 4.03
C THR A 119 -15.45 -5.69 3.69
N VAL A 120 -15.31 -4.38 3.94
CA VAL A 120 -14.05 -3.65 3.71
C VAL A 120 -12.97 -4.18 4.63
N GLU A 121 -13.26 -4.30 5.93
CA GLU A 121 -12.33 -4.82 6.94
C GLU A 121 -11.88 -6.26 6.63
N THR A 122 -12.79 -7.09 6.12
CA THR A 122 -12.48 -8.46 5.70
C THR A 122 -11.53 -8.48 4.51
N LEU A 123 -11.74 -7.63 3.50
CA LEU A 123 -10.87 -7.53 2.33
C LEU A 123 -9.49 -6.97 2.71
N GLU A 124 -9.43 -5.95 3.56
CA GLU A 124 -8.18 -5.39 4.07
C GLU A 124 -7.38 -6.43 4.87
N SER A 125 -8.05 -7.16 5.76
CA SER A 125 -7.40 -8.23 6.54
C SER A 125 -6.84 -9.33 5.63
N ARG A 126 -7.57 -9.71 4.58
CA ARG A 126 -7.10 -10.70 3.61
C ARG A 126 -5.90 -10.21 2.80
N ILE A 127 -5.87 -8.92 2.45
CA ILE A 127 -4.70 -8.30 1.81
C ILE A 127 -3.49 -8.36 2.74
N ASP A 128 -3.66 -8.03 4.03
CA ASP A 128 -2.58 -8.10 5.02
C ASP A 128 -1.98 -9.51 5.12
N GLU A 129 -2.83 -10.54 5.17
CA GLU A 129 -2.39 -11.94 5.19
C GLU A 129 -1.59 -12.33 3.94
N CYS A 130 -2.08 -11.95 2.76
CA CYS A 130 -1.39 -12.22 1.51
C CYS A 130 -0.03 -11.50 1.45
N VAL A 131 0.05 -10.26 1.93
CA VAL A 131 1.30 -9.51 2.00
C VAL A 131 2.29 -10.19 2.95
N MET A 132 1.87 -10.58 4.14
CA MET A 132 2.73 -11.29 5.09
C MET A 132 3.24 -12.61 4.53
N SER A 133 2.38 -13.35 3.82
CA SER A 133 2.78 -14.59 3.14
C SER A 133 3.85 -14.36 2.07
N ILE A 134 3.76 -13.29 1.28
CA ILE A 134 4.79 -12.93 0.28
C ILE A 134 6.12 -12.59 0.97
N TYR A 135 6.07 -11.97 2.15
CA TYR A 135 7.26 -11.66 2.94
C TYR A 135 7.79 -12.85 3.74
N GLY A 136 7.14 -14.02 3.65
CA GLY A 136 7.50 -15.21 4.42
C GLY A 136 7.33 -15.02 5.93
N LEU A 137 6.49 -14.08 6.38
CA LEU A 137 6.26 -13.81 7.80
C LEU A 137 5.19 -14.75 8.35
N ASN A 138 5.57 -15.54 9.34
CA ASN A 138 4.70 -16.45 10.08
C ASN A 138 4.96 -16.36 11.60
N GLY A 139 3.92 -16.61 12.41
CA GLY A 139 4.02 -16.59 13.88
C GLY A 139 4.27 -15.21 14.49
N SER A 140 5.24 -15.10 15.39
CA SER A 140 5.47 -13.93 16.27
C SER A 140 5.70 -12.60 15.55
N ALA A 141 6.31 -12.61 14.36
CA ALA A 141 6.50 -11.39 13.56
C ALA A 141 5.16 -10.78 13.10
N ARG A 142 4.10 -11.59 13.04
CA ARG A 142 2.74 -11.12 12.77
C ARG A 142 2.21 -10.31 13.95
N ASP A 143 2.39 -10.81 15.17
CA ASP A 143 1.86 -10.18 16.38
C ASP A 143 2.43 -8.78 16.58
N ASP A 144 3.72 -8.57 16.30
CA ASP A 144 4.36 -7.25 16.37
C ASP A 144 3.73 -6.24 15.40
N VAL A 145 3.40 -6.69 14.18
CA VAL A 145 2.75 -5.84 13.17
C VAL A 145 1.32 -5.48 13.60
N PHE A 146 0.57 -6.43 14.14
CA PHE A 146 -0.82 -6.22 14.56
C PHE A 146 -0.95 -5.46 15.89
N ALA A 147 0.04 -5.54 16.78
CA ALA A 147 0.06 -4.79 18.04
C ALA A 147 0.33 -3.29 17.87
N CYS A 148 0.94 -2.89 16.75
CA CYS A 148 1.37 -1.51 16.48
C CYS A 148 0.42 -0.72 15.55
N THR A 149 -0.66 -1.33 15.06
CA THR A 149 -1.65 -0.70 14.13
C THR A 149 -2.95 -0.35 14.80
#